data_AF-A0A7V3SME6-F1
#
_entry.id   AF-A0A7V3SME6-F1
#
_cell.length_a   1.000
_cell.length_b   1.000
_cell.length_c   1.000
_cell.angle_alpha   90.00
_cell.angle_beta   90.00
_cell.angle_gamma   90.00
#
_symmetry.space_group_name_H-M   'P 1'
#
loop_
_entity.id
_entity.type
_entity.pdbx_description
1 polymer ?
#
loop_
_entity_poly.entity_id
_entity_poly.type
_entity_poly.pdbx_seq_one_letter_code
_entity_poly.pdbx_strand_id
1 'polypeptide(L)'
;MGKEQSPNADADEDARLIEVDFPLQKVSQESVCEKNIRHGHISTLHIYWARRPLAASRASILAALLPDNPATRHEYLKLIEQLAPWEAVANGGSTSPLQRARALIREAFGGRAPRVLDPFAGGGSIPLEAM
;
A
#
# COMPACT_ATOMS: atom_id res chain seq x y z
N MET A 1 21.25 12.64 -44.01
CA MET A 1 21.62 12.35 -42.61
C MET A 1 20.38 12.43 -41.74
N GLY A 2 19.71 11.29 -41.52
CA GLY A 2 18.62 11.19 -40.55
C GLY A 2 19.22 11.10 -39.15
N LYS A 3 18.75 11.94 -38.22
CA LYS A 3 19.02 11.75 -36.80
C LYS A 3 18.17 10.57 -36.34
N GLU A 4 18.80 9.43 -36.09
CA GLU A 4 18.18 8.38 -35.27
C GLU A 4 17.98 8.96 -33.87
N GLN A 5 16.70 9.18 -33.52
CA GLN A 5 16.29 9.46 -32.15
C GLN A 5 16.35 8.13 -31.39
N SER A 6 17.37 7.97 -30.56
CA SER A 6 17.41 6.94 -29.53
C SER A 6 16.17 7.06 -28.63
N PRO A 7 15.49 5.97 -28.28
CA PRO A 7 14.36 6.02 -27.34
C PRO A 7 14.88 6.44 -25.95
N ASN A 8 14.17 7.38 -25.32
CA ASN A 8 14.47 7.96 -24.01
C ASN A 8 14.86 6.91 -22.97
N ALA A 9 16.05 7.06 -22.40
CA ALA A 9 16.60 6.26 -21.31
C ALA A 9 16.25 6.89 -19.94
N ASP A 10 14.97 7.17 -19.68
CA ASP A 10 14.48 7.76 -18.42
C ASP A 10 13.55 6.80 -17.64
N ALA A 11 13.60 5.50 -17.91
CA ALA A 11 13.00 4.52 -17.02
C ALA A 11 13.99 4.28 -15.88
N ASP A 12 13.78 4.95 -14.75
CA ASP A 12 14.55 4.73 -13.54
C ASP A 12 14.36 3.26 -13.12
N GLU A 13 15.39 2.43 -13.34
CA GLU A 13 15.30 0.97 -13.09
C GLU A 13 15.03 0.64 -11.62
N ASP A 14 15.20 1.60 -10.71
CA ASP A 14 14.95 1.48 -9.27
C ASP A 14 13.63 2.13 -8.80
N ALA A 15 12.79 2.60 -9.72
CA ALA A 15 11.53 3.26 -9.38
C ALA A 15 10.62 2.39 -8.49
N ARG A 16 9.99 3.00 -7.49
CA ARG A 16 8.97 2.33 -6.67
C ARG A 16 7.60 2.45 -7.32
N LEU A 17 6.73 1.47 -7.06
CA LEU A 17 5.39 1.46 -7.64
C LEU A 17 4.65 2.77 -7.38
N ILE A 18 4.73 3.32 -6.16
CA ILE A 18 4.08 4.58 -5.77
C ILE A 18 4.54 5.81 -6.57
N GLU A 19 5.74 5.78 -7.16
CA GLU A 19 6.29 6.89 -7.96
C GLU A 19 5.75 6.87 -9.39
N VAL A 20 5.31 5.69 -9.85
CA VAL A 20 4.84 5.47 -11.23
C VAL A 20 3.31 5.47 -11.29
N ASP A 21 2.64 4.71 -10.42
CA ASP A 21 1.18 4.60 -10.43
C ASP A 21 0.61 4.22 -9.05
N PHE A 22 -0.62 4.62 -8.79
CA PHE A 22 -1.31 4.34 -7.53
C PHE A 22 -2.83 4.36 -7.73
N PRO A 23 -3.60 3.37 -7.23
CA PRO A 23 -5.05 3.31 -7.40
C PRO A 23 -5.76 4.29 -6.44
N LEU A 24 -5.52 5.59 -6.65
CA LEU A 24 -5.89 6.67 -5.76
C LEU A 24 -7.40 6.75 -5.52
N GLN A 25 -8.20 6.59 -6.58
CA GLN A 25 -9.66 6.70 -6.48
C GLN A 25 -10.23 5.64 -5.53
N LYS A 26 -9.85 4.36 -5.71
CA LYS A 26 -10.34 3.25 -4.89
C LYS A 26 -9.87 3.38 -3.45
N VAL A 27 -8.58 3.65 -3.24
CA VAL A 27 -8.00 3.84 -1.90
C VAL A 27 -8.66 5.01 -1.15
N SER A 28 -8.95 6.10 -1.86
CA SER A 28 -9.63 7.27 -1.30
C SER A 28 -11.07 6.95 -0.89
N GLN A 29 -11.83 6.24 -1.73
CA GLN A 29 -13.18 5.80 -1.41
C GLN A 29 -13.21 4.95 -0.14
N GLU A 30 -12.36 3.92 -0.04
CA GLU A 30 -12.29 3.07 1.15
C GLU A 30 -11.85 3.84 2.41
N SER A 31 -10.93 4.80 2.24
CA SER A 31 -10.49 5.68 3.33
C SER A 31 -11.62 6.57 3.87
N VAL A 32 -12.53 7.00 3.00
CA VAL A 32 -13.74 7.75 3.40
C VAL A 32 -14.75 6.82 4.07
N CYS A 33 -14.97 5.62 3.54
CA CYS A 33 -15.83 4.60 4.14
C CYS A 33 -15.39 4.30 5.58
N GLU A 34 -14.09 4.03 5.81
CA GLU A 34 -13.53 3.76 7.15
C GLU A 34 -13.83 4.90 8.13
N LYS A 35 -13.66 6.16 7.73
CA LYS A 35 -13.93 7.34 8.58
C LYS A 35 -15.41 7.49 8.95
N ASN A 36 -16.31 6.95 8.13
CA ASN A 36 -17.75 7.04 8.33
C ASN A 36 -18.30 5.90 9.18
N ILE A 37 -17.51 4.86 9.47
CA ILE A 37 -17.86 3.81 10.43
C ILE A 37 -17.75 4.39 11.85
N ARG A 38 -18.86 4.90 12.37
CA ARG A 38 -18.93 5.63 13.67
C ARG A 38 -19.70 4.92 14.78
N HIS A 39 -20.19 3.71 14.56
CA HIS A 39 -21.03 3.01 15.53
C HIS A 39 -20.39 1.68 15.96
N GLY A 40 -20.26 1.47 17.28
CA GLY A 40 -19.97 0.16 17.88
C GLY A 40 -18.51 -0.30 17.88
N HIS A 41 -17.55 0.52 17.43
CA HIS A 41 -16.13 0.13 17.40
C HIS A 41 -15.32 0.88 18.47
N ILE A 42 -14.41 0.21 19.18
CA ILE A 42 -13.61 0.81 20.27
C ILE A 42 -12.84 2.06 19.80
N SER A 43 -12.51 2.13 18.51
CA SER A 43 -11.86 3.31 17.90
C SER A 43 -12.70 4.59 17.89
N THR A 44 -14.00 4.54 18.22
CA THR A 44 -14.87 5.73 18.30
C THR A 44 -14.88 6.37 19.68
N LEU A 45 -14.25 5.74 20.70
CA LEU A 45 -14.16 6.30 22.06
C LEU A 45 -13.22 7.50 22.14
N HIS A 46 -12.10 7.48 21.40
CA HIS A 46 -11.15 8.58 21.33
C HIS A 46 -10.44 8.57 19.97
N ILE A 47 -10.57 9.67 19.22
CA ILE A 47 -9.88 9.87 17.95
C ILE A 47 -8.59 10.64 18.24
N TYR A 48 -7.45 9.98 18.08
CA TYR A 48 -6.13 10.61 18.21
C TYR A 48 -5.94 11.68 17.12
N TRP A 49 -5.22 12.75 17.44
CA TRP A 49 -4.91 13.80 16.47
C TRP A 49 -4.05 13.23 15.33
N ALA A 50 -4.45 13.49 14.08
CA ALA A 50 -3.80 13.00 12.86
C ALA A 50 -3.88 11.48 12.58
N ARG A 51 -4.94 10.77 12.99
CA ARG A 51 -5.17 9.38 12.54
C ARG A 51 -5.27 9.31 11.01
N ARG A 52 -4.36 8.56 10.38
CA ARG A 52 -4.47 8.19 8.95
C ARG A 52 -5.42 6.99 8.80
N PRO A 53 -6.27 6.97 7.76
CA PRO A 53 -7.04 5.78 7.40
C PRO A 53 -6.11 4.58 7.22
N LEU A 54 -6.54 3.42 7.72
CA LEU A 54 -5.81 2.17 7.60
C LEU A 54 -5.70 1.75 6.13
N ALA A 55 -6.77 1.92 5.36
CA ALA A 55 -6.80 1.70 3.91
C ALA A 55 -5.67 2.44 3.18
N ALA A 56 -5.57 3.76 3.39
CA ALA A 56 -4.52 4.57 2.80
C ALA A 56 -3.13 4.19 3.31
N SER A 57 -2.98 3.97 4.62
CA SER A 57 -1.68 3.63 5.22
C SER A 57 -1.12 2.34 4.61
N ARG A 58 -1.92 1.28 4.55
CA ARG A 58 -1.57 -0.01 3.96
C ARG A 58 -1.21 0.09 2.48
N ALA A 59 -2.08 0.74 1.71
CA ALA A 59 -1.89 0.90 0.27
C ALA A 59 -0.60 1.66 -0.04
N SER A 60 -0.35 2.78 0.67
CA SER A 60 0.85 3.58 0.49
C SER A 60 2.12 2.84 0.92
N ILE A 61 2.08 2.07 2.02
CA ILE A 61 3.22 1.24 2.45
C ILE A 61 3.54 0.18 1.39
N LEU A 62 2.54 -0.56 0.91
CA LEU A 62 2.76 -1.60 -0.09
C LEU A 62 3.33 -1.02 -1.39
N ALA A 63 2.75 0.08 -1.87
CA ALA A 63 3.23 0.75 -3.08
C ALA A 63 4.63 1.36 -2.93
N ALA A 64 5.01 1.81 -1.73
CA ALA A 64 6.36 2.33 -1.46
C ALA A 64 7.42 1.22 -1.34
N LEU A 65 7.03 0.02 -0.90
CA LEU A 65 7.95 -1.10 -0.70
C LEU A 65 8.17 -1.93 -1.97
N LEU A 66 7.18 -2.02 -2.87
CA LEU A 66 7.32 -2.80 -4.09
C LEU A 66 8.09 -2.03 -5.17
N PRO A 67 9.10 -2.65 -5.81
CA PRO A 67 9.71 -2.09 -7.02
C PRO A 67 8.66 -2.08 -8.15
N ASP A 68 8.71 -1.05 -8.99
CA ASP A 68 7.92 -1.02 -10.20
C ASP A 68 8.49 -2.00 -11.25
N ASN A 69 7.60 -2.66 -11.97
CA ASN A 69 7.94 -3.43 -13.16
C ASN A 69 6.75 -3.35 -14.12
N PRO A 70 6.92 -2.83 -15.35
CA PRO A 70 5.84 -2.70 -16.32
C PRO A 70 5.04 -3.99 -16.56
N ALA A 71 5.67 -5.16 -16.45
CA ALA A 71 5.01 -6.45 -16.66
C ALA A 71 4.05 -6.83 -15.53
N THR A 72 4.39 -6.52 -14.27
CA THR A 72 3.61 -6.92 -13.08
C THR A 72 2.82 -5.77 -12.46
N ARG A 73 3.04 -4.53 -12.92
CA ARG A 73 2.41 -3.31 -12.39
C ARG A 73 0.91 -3.45 -12.22
N HIS A 74 0.22 -3.92 -13.25
CA HIS A 74 -1.24 -4.05 -13.22
C HIS A 74 -1.73 -5.04 -12.15
N GLU A 75 -0.97 -6.11 -11.89
CA GLU A 75 -1.28 -7.06 -10.82
C GLU A 75 -1.09 -6.44 -9.44
N TYR A 76 -0.03 -5.65 -9.26
CA TYR A 76 0.24 -4.96 -8.00
C TYR A 76 -0.81 -3.89 -7.69
N LEU A 77 -1.25 -3.14 -8.69
CA LEU A 77 -2.33 -2.16 -8.54
C LEU A 77 -3.64 -2.84 -8.14
N LYS A 78 -4.00 -3.95 -8.79
CA LYS A 78 -5.16 -4.77 -8.41
C LYS A 78 -5.06 -5.32 -6.98
N LEU A 79 -3.87 -5.75 -6.58
CA LEU A 79 -3.63 -6.22 -5.22
C LEU A 79 -3.84 -5.10 -4.19
N ILE A 80 -3.36 -3.88 -4.48
CA ILE A 80 -3.59 -2.72 -3.63
C ILE A 80 -5.10 -2.40 -3.53
N GLU A 81 -5.82 -2.45 -4.63
CA GLU A 81 -7.29 -2.24 -4.63
C GLU A 81 -8.02 -3.30 -3.80
N GLN A 82 -7.60 -4.57 -3.88
CA GLN A 82 -8.15 -5.66 -3.08
C GLN A 82 -7.83 -5.51 -1.59
N LEU A 83 -6.71 -4.87 -1.26
CA LEU A 83 -6.28 -4.63 0.11
C LEU A 83 -6.84 -3.34 0.71
N ALA A 84 -7.40 -2.43 -0.07
CA ALA A 84 -7.93 -1.17 0.44
C ALA A 84 -9.12 -1.35 1.40
N PRO A 85 -10.11 -2.23 1.15
CA PRO A 85 -11.21 -2.47 2.09
C PRO A 85 -10.74 -3.07 3.41
N TRP A 86 -11.41 -2.72 4.52
CA TRP A 86 -11.04 -3.24 5.84
C TRP A 86 -11.37 -4.74 5.98
N GLU A 87 -12.43 -5.21 5.32
CA GLU A 87 -12.88 -6.60 5.32
C GLU A 87 -11.83 -7.56 4.75
N ALA A 88 -11.03 -7.06 3.80
CA ALA A 88 -9.97 -7.82 3.16
C ALA A 88 -8.85 -8.22 4.14
N VAL A 89 -8.73 -7.50 5.26
CA VAL A 89 -7.73 -7.76 6.31
C VAL A 89 -8.35 -8.34 7.58
N ALA A 90 -9.63 -8.09 7.84
CA ALA A 90 -10.34 -8.71 8.96
C ALA A 90 -10.47 -10.24 8.83
N ASN A 91 -10.63 -10.73 7.60
CA ASN A 91 -10.75 -12.16 7.32
C ASN A 91 -9.36 -12.76 7.04
N GLY A 92 -8.60 -13.02 8.12
CA GLY A 92 -7.21 -13.53 8.10
C GLY A 92 -7.01 -14.97 7.59
N GLY A 93 -7.70 -15.35 6.51
CA GLY A 93 -7.56 -16.66 5.88
C GLY A 93 -6.23 -16.85 5.15
N SER A 94 -5.85 -18.10 4.92
CA SER A 94 -4.62 -18.55 4.21
C SER A 94 -4.56 -18.20 2.71
N THR A 95 -5.64 -17.63 2.16
CA THR A 95 -5.72 -17.19 0.76
C THR A 95 -5.94 -15.67 0.68
N SER A 96 -5.75 -14.95 1.78
CA SER A 96 -6.04 -13.52 1.84
C SER A 96 -5.05 -12.72 0.98
N PRO A 97 -5.50 -11.63 0.33
CA PRO A 97 -4.64 -10.67 -0.35
C PRO A 97 -3.46 -10.19 0.52
N LEU A 98 -3.66 -10.15 1.84
CA LEU A 98 -2.64 -9.76 2.81
C LEU A 98 -1.44 -10.70 2.82
N GLN A 99 -1.67 -12.01 2.74
CA GLN A 99 -0.58 -12.99 2.68
C GLN A 99 0.20 -12.87 1.37
N ARG A 100 -0.49 -12.60 0.27
CA ARG A 100 0.16 -12.35 -1.02
C ARG A 100 1.05 -11.10 -0.95
N ALA A 101 0.56 -9.99 -0.38
CA ALA A 101 1.37 -8.79 -0.19
C ALA A 101 2.59 -9.04 0.69
N ARG A 102 2.44 -9.74 1.81
CA ARG A 102 3.57 -10.12 2.68
C ARG A 102 4.60 -10.98 1.96
N ALA A 103 4.17 -11.91 1.10
CA ALA A 103 5.08 -12.73 0.31
C ALA A 103 5.88 -11.89 -0.69
N LEU A 104 5.21 -10.98 -1.43
CA LEU A 104 5.87 -10.08 -2.38
C LEU A 104 6.87 -9.14 -1.70
N ILE A 105 6.51 -8.59 -0.53
CA ILE A 105 7.44 -7.76 0.25
C ILE A 105 8.66 -8.59 0.67
N ARG A 106 8.48 -9.81 1.18
CA ARG A 106 9.62 -10.65 1.57
C ARG A 106 10.51 -10.98 0.36
N GLU A 107 9.92 -11.27 -0.79
CA GLU A 107 10.66 -11.52 -2.03
C GLU A 107 11.51 -10.31 -2.42
N ALA A 108 10.93 -9.11 -2.40
CA ALA A 108 11.64 -7.86 -2.70
C ALA A 108 12.78 -7.54 -1.70
N PHE A 109 12.68 -8.01 -0.45
CA PHE A 109 13.65 -7.74 0.63
C PHE A 109 14.50 -8.97 0.99
N GLY A 110 14.73 -9.89 0.06
CA GLY A 110 15.65 -11.03 0.25
C GLY A 110 15.21 -12.02 1.33
N GLY A 111 13.91 -12.27 1.43
CA GLY A 111 13.27 -13.18 2.37
C GLY A 111 13.03 -12.59 3.77
N ARG A 112 13.42 -11.33 4.01
CA ARG A 112 13.28 -10.68 5.32
C ARG A 112 12.10 -9.72 5.34
N ALA A 113 11.51 -9.52 6.52
CA ALA A 113 10.55 -8.46 6.70
C ALA A 113 11.29 -7.10 6.79
N PRO A 114 10.82 -6.05 6.09
CA PRO A 114 11.43 -4.73 6.17
C PRO A 114 11.29 -4.15 7.57
N ARG A 115 12.29 -3.36 7.99
CA ARG A 115 12.24 -2.61 9.25
C ARG A 115 11.62 -1.26 8.97
N VAL A 116 10.42 -1.01 9.49
CA VAL A 116 9.72 0.27 9.35
C VAL A 116 9.85 1.06 10.64
N LEU A 117 10.37 2.29 10.53
CA LEU A 117 10.43 3.26 11.62
C LEU A 117 9.58 4.47 11.22
N ASP A 118 8.54 4.76 11.99
CA ASP A 118 7.71 5.95 11.80
C ASP A 118 7.70 6.78 13.10
N PRO A 119 8.48 7.87 13.20
CA PRO A 119 8.52 8.72 14.39
C PRO A 119 7.25 9.58 14.55
N PHE A 120 6.37 9.62 13.55
CA PHE A 120 5.14 10.42 13.53
C PHE A 120 3.88 9.55 13.41
N ALA A 121 3.99 8.26 13.75
CA ALA A 121 2.90 7.29 13.64
C ALA A 121 1.62 7.67 14.40
N GLY A 122 1.70 8.62 15.34
CA GLY A 122 0.57 9.10 16.13
C GLY A 122 -0.20 7.94 16.73
N GLY A 123 -1.47 7.77 16.33
CA GLY A 123 -2.33 6.64 16.72
C GLY A 123 -1.90 5.24 16.21
N GLY A 124 -0.68 5.07 15.70
CA GLY A 124 -0.06 3.78 15.39
C GLY A 124 -0.47 3.13 14.07
N SER A 125 -1.17 3.85 13.17
CA SER A 125 -1.74 3.26 11.95
C SER A 125 -0.68 2.78 10.95
N ILE A 126 0.40 3.53 10.74
CA ILE A 126 1.47 3.14 9.80
C ILE A 126 2.26 1.93 10.33
N PRO A 127 2.75 1.91 11.59
CA PRO A 127 3.38 0.72 12.15
C PRO A 127 2.47 -0.51 12.15
N LEU A 128 1.18 -0.35 12.47
CA LEU A 128 0.21 -1.46 12.47
C LEU A 128 0.08 -2.09 11.07
N GLU A 129 -0.02 -1.26 10.03
CA GLU A 129 -0.19 -1.72 8.65
C GLU A 129 1.11 -2.22 8.00
N ALA A 130 2.27 -1.90 8.59
CA ALA A 130 3.57 -2.40 8.13
C ALA A 130 3.92 -3.82 8.59
N MET A 131 3.10 -4.43 9.47
CA MET A 131 3.37 -5.74 10.12
C MET A 131 2.91 -6.97 9.33
#